data_AF-A0AAV4N0L4-F1
#
_entry.id   AF-A0AAV4N0L4-F1
#
_cell.length_a   1.000
_cell.length_b   1.000
_cell.length_c   1.000
_cell.angle_alpha   90.00
_cell.angle_beta   90.00
_cell.angle_gamma   90.00
#
_symmetry.space_group_name_H-M   'P 1'
#
loop_
_entity.id
_entity.type
_entity.pdbx_description
1 polymer ?
#
loop_
_entity_poly.entity_id
_entity_poly.type
_entity_poly.pdbx_seq_one_letter_code
_entity_poly.pdbx_strand_id
1 'polypeptide(L)'
;MEKDIIKRHTRNARWYAPNDKMTIRVDYVQYMDEIACLLGVKPNLYKLFFTDPKLYWKLFWGPSLSYQYRLKGPHKWKGARDAILTSKKKDCCFL
;
A
#
# COMPACT_ATOMS: atom_id res chain seq x y z
N MET A 1 11.66 -15.39 11.19
CA MET A 1 11.08 -16.29 10.16
C MET A 1 9.99 -17.18 10.74
N GLU A 2 10.29 -18.28 11.43
CA GLU A 2 9.23 -19.17 11.97
C GLU A 2 8.30 -18.49 12.98
N LYS A 3 8.87 -17.69 13.89
CA LYS A 3 8.11 -16.88 14.85
C LYS A 3 7.14 -15.90 14.17
N ASP A 4 7.53 -15.33 13.02
CA ASP A 4 6.69 -14.39 12.26
C ASP A 4 5.56 -15.08 11.52
N ILE A 5 5.81 -16.30 11.03
CA ILE A 5 4.82 -17.15 10.38
C ILE A 5 3.74 -17.52 11.39
N ILE A 6 4.12 -18.02 12.57
CA ILE A 6 3.19 -18.38 13.66
C ILE A 6 2.37 -17.15 14.09
N LYS A 7 3.01 -15.98 14.22
CA LYS A 7 2.32 -14.73 14.57
C LYS A 7 1.30 -14.30 13.50
N ARG A 8 1.61 -14.46 12.20
CA ARG A 8 0.64 -14.18 11.13
C ARG A 8 -0.52 -15.17 11.13
N HIS A 9 -0.24 -16.47 11.28
CA HIS A 9 -1.30 -17.49 11.34
C HIS A 9 -2.25 -17.27 12.51
N THR A 10 -1.71 -17.01 13.71
CA THR A 10 -2.54 -16.73 14.90
C THR A 10 -3.36 -15.45 14.76
N ARG A 11 -2.83 -14.42 14.08
CA ARG A 11 -3.61 -13.21 13.74
C ARG A 11 -4.74 -13.57 12.78
N ASN A 12 -4.44 -14.20 11.65
CA ASN A 12 -5.44 -14.56 10.64
C ASN A 12 -6.56 -15.44 11.21
N ALA A 13 -6.23 -16.41 12.07
CA ALA A 13 -7.22 -17.27 12.74
C ALA A 13 -8.18 -16.50 13.67
N ARG A 14 -7.80 -15.32 14.17
CA ARG A 14 -8.69 -14.45 14.97
C ARG A 14 -9.64 -13.63 14.11
N TRP A 15 -9.16 -13.14 12.97
CA TRP A 15 -9.92 -12.25 12.09
C TRP A 15 -10.86 -13.01 11.16
N TYR A 16 -10.52 -14.25 10.81
CA TYR A 16 -11.22 -15.00 9.79
C TYR A 16 -11.78 -16.31 10.34
N ALA A 17 -12.99 -16.68 9.89
CA ALA A 17 -13.61 -17.96 10.22
C ALA A 17 -12.77 -19.15 9.71
N PRO A 18 -12.79 -20.29 10.42
CA PRO A 18 -12.01 -21.47 10.05
C PRO A 18 -12.50 -22.03 8.71
N ASN A 19 -11.68 -21.87 7.67
CA ASN A 19 -11.89 -22.43 6.35
C ASN A 19 -10.51 -22.65 5.71
N ASP A 20 -10.33 -23.75 4.99
CA ASP A 20 -9.03 -24.17 4.46
C ASP A 20 -8.40 -23.10 3.54
N LYS A 21 -9.25 -22.41 2.75
CA LYS A 21 -8.84 -21.31 1.86
C LYS A 21 -8.49 -20.00 2.57
N MET A 22 -8.78 -19.90 3.87
CA MET A 22 -8.67 -18.68 4.65
C MET A 22 -7.29 -18.52 5.31
N THR A 23 -6.54 -19.63 5.44
CA THR A 23 -5.20 -19.68 6.04
C THR A 23 -4.19 -18.77 5.34
N ILE A 24 -4.29 -18.63 4.01
CA ILE A 24 -3.36 -17.85 3.18
C ILE A 24 -3.87 -16.42 2.93
N ARG A 25 -5.12 -16.08 3.32
CA ARG A 25 -5.67 -14.75 3.06
C ARG A 25 -4.96 -13.69 3.88
N VAL A 26 -4.53 -12.63 3.20
CA VAL A 26 -3.88 -11.47 3.81
C VAL A 26 -4.49 -10.22 3.20
N ASP A 27 -4.66 -9.19 4.02
CA ASP A 27 -5.09 -7.88 3.57
C ASP A 27 -4.06 -7.28 2.60
N TYR A 28 -4.50 -6.97 1.39
CA TYR A 28 -3.66 -6.44 0.32
C TYR A 28 -2.83 -5.24 0.76
N VAL A 29 -3.44 -4.27 1.45
CA VAL A 29 -2.76 -3.05 1.88
C VAL A 29 -1.63 -3.35 2.87
N GLN A 30 -1.89 -4.22 3.86
CA GLN A 30 -0.88 -4.59 4.86
C GLN A 30 0.28 -5.34 4.21
N TYR A 31 -0.02 -6.30 3.33
CA TYR A 31 0.99 -7.08 2.64
C TYR A 31 1.89 -6.22 1.76
N MET A 32 1.29 -5.32 0.99
CA MET A 32 2.05 -4.42 0.12
C MET A 32 2.90 -3.44 0.92
N ASP A 33 2.41 -2.96 2.07
CA ASP A 33 3.18 -2.10 2.97
C ASP A 33 4.38 -2.83 3.61
N GLU A 34 4.21 -4.10 3.98
CA GLU A 34 5.29 -4.93 4.53
C GLU A 34 6.39 -5.13 3.49
N ILE A 35 6.04 -5.46 2.23
CA ILE A 35 7.00 -5.57 1.13
C ILE A 35 7.67 -4.22 0.87
N ALA A 36 6.90 -3.13 0.82
CA ALA A 36 7.45 -1.80 0.58
C ALA A 36 8.40 -1.35 1.69
N CYS A 37 8.18 -1.79 2.93
CA CYS A 37 9.08 -1.56 4.05
C CYS A 37 10.39 -2.34 3.89
N LEU A 38 10.30 -3.63 3.53
CA LEU A 38 11.46 -4.47 3.25
C LEU A 38 12.35 -3.91 2.13
N LEU A 39 11.73 -3.35 1.09
CA LEU A 39 12.43 -2.71 -0.02
C LEU A 39 12.86 -1.26 0.27
N GLY A 40 12.44 -0.66 1.38
CA GLY A 40 12.71 0.76 1.70
C GLY A 40 12.02 1.74 0.73
N VAL A 41 11.00 1.28 0.03
CA VAL A 41 10.27 2.00 -1.03
C VAL A 41 9.06 2.75 -0.47
N LYS A 42 8.60 2.39 0.74
CA LYS A 42 7.42 3.01 1.38
C LYS A 42 7.59 4.54 1.50
N PRO A 43 6.68 5.35 0.92
CA PRO A 43 6.76 6.79 1.06
C PRO A 43 6.45 7.19 2.52
N ASN A 44 7.40 7.83 3.19
CA ASN A 44 7.18 8.41 4.52
C ASN A 44 6.11 9.50 4.44
N LEU A 45 4.89 9.17 4.86
CA LEU A 45 3.72 10.05 4.83
C LEU A 45 3.98 11.38 5.56
N TYR A 46 4.66 11.36 6.71
CA TYR A 46 5.05 12.58 7.43
C TYR A 46 5.98 13.49 6.61
N LYS A 47 7.01 12.93 5.96
CA LYS A 47 7.90 13.72 5.09
C LYS A 47 7.13 14.27 3.88
N LEU A 48 6.20 13.48 3.35
CA LEU A 48 5.39 13.88 2.21
C LEU A 48 4.40 14.99 2.55
N PHE A 49 3.88 15.01 3.77
CA PHE A 49 3.02 16.07 4.27
C PHE A 49 3.73 17.43 4.23
N PHE A 50 5.01 17.49 4.63
CA PHE A 50 5.79 18.73 4.62
C PHE A 50 6.25 19.16 3.22
N THR A 51 6.55 18.23 2.31
CA THR A 51 7.03 18.58 0.95
C THR A 51 5.91 18.84 -0.05
N ASP A 52 4.85 18.02 -0.03
CA ASP A 52 3.76 18.05 -1.01
C ASP A 52 2.40 17.74 -0.31
N PRO A 53 1.80 18.72 0.39
CA PRO A 53 0.55 18.51 1.12
C PRO A 53 -0.61 18.05 0.22
N LYS A 54 -0.63 18.49 -1.05
CA LYS A 54 -1.65 18.08 -2.04
C LYS A 54 -1.56 16.59 -2.40
N LEU A 55 -0.34 16.07 -2.51
CA LEU A 55 -0.12 14.64 -2.79
C LEU A 55 -0.42 13.80 -1.55
N TYR A 56 -0.04 14.30 -0.37
CA TYR A 56 -0.37 13.66 0.90
C TYR A 56 -1.87 13.46 1.07
N TRP A 57 -2.68 14.52 0.92
CA TRP A 57 -4.13 14.42 1.08
C TRP A 57 -4.76 13.43 0.09
N LYS A 58 -4.21 13.33 -1.14
CA LYS A 58 -4.65 12.36 -2.14
C LYS A 58 -4.31 10.93 -1.78
N LEU A 59 -3.16 10.67 -1.15
CA LEU A 59 -2.79 9.33 -0.70
C LEU A 59 -3.51 8.94 0.59
N PHE A 60 -3.74 9.90 1.48
CA PHE A 60 -4.40 9.67 2.76
C PHE A 60 -5.90 9.45 2.62
N TRP A 61 -6.58 10.23 1.77
CA TRP A 61 -8.02 10.09 1.50
C TRP A 61 -8.37 9.36 0.21
N GLY A 62 -7.37 8.92 -0.56
CA GLY A 62 -7.59 8.20 -1.82
C GLY A 62 -7.46 6.69 -1.68
N PRO A 63 -7.81 5.94 -2.74
CA PRO A 63 -7.56 4.51 -2.81
C PRO A 63 -6.05 4.22 -2.82
N SER A 64 -5.67 3.05 -2.28
CA SER A 64 -4.28 2.58 -2.29
C SER A 64 -3.82 2.27 -3.73
N LEU A 65 -3.11 3.21 -4.35
CA LEU A 65 -2.64 3.13 -5.72
C LEU A 65 -1.25 2.49 -5.78
N SER A 66 -1.06 1.50 -6.64
CA SER A 66 0.25 0.84 -6.84
C SER A 66 1.37 1.80 -7.26
N TYR A 67 1.03 2.97 -7.82
CA TYR A 67 1.97 4.04 -8.17
C TYR A 67 2.69 4.65 -6.96
N GLN A 68 2.11 4.55 -5.75
CA GLN A 68 2.71 5.10 -4.52
C GLN A 68 4.06 4.47 -4.20
N TYR A 69 4.24 3.18 -4.54
CA TYR A 69 5.48 2.44 -4.36
C TYR A 69 6.53 2.75 -5.44
N ARG A 70 6.28 3.67 -6.36
CA ARG A 70 7.30 4.13 -7.33
C ARG A 70 7.73 5.57 -7.11
N LEU A 71 7.25 6.21 -6.05
CA LEU A 71 7.62 7.59 -5.67
C LEU A 71 9.03 7.68 -5.07
N LYS A 72 9.47 6.62 -4.38
CA LYS A 72 10.77 6.51 -3.73
C LYS A 72 11.37 5.12 -4.00
N GLY A 73 12.68 4.98 -3.81
CA GLY A 73 13.42 3.75 -4.06
C GLY A 73 14.32 3.81 -5.29
N PRO A 74 15.06 2.72 -5.58
CA PRO A 74 16.06 2.67 -6.65
C PRO A 74 15.44 2.78 -8.06
N HIS A 75 14.20 2.31 -8.23
CA HIS A 75 13.48 2.37 -9.50
C HIS A 75 12.35 3.41 -9.46
N LYS A 76 12.70 4.67 -9.15
CA LYS A 76 11.74 5.77 -9.09
C LYS A 76 11.22 6.15 -10.47
N TRP A 77 9.90 6.25 -10.61
CA TRP A 77 9.28 6.77 -11.84
C TRP A 77 8.94 8.25 -11.70
N LYS A 78 9.51 9.10 -12.57
CA LYS A 78 9.30 10.57 -12.54
C LYS A 78 7.83 10.97 -12.70
N GLY A 79 7.05 10.22 -13.51
CA GLY A 79 5.63 10.49 -13.75
C GLY A 79 4.66 9.96 -12.68
N ALA A 80 5.17 9.29 -11.63
CA ALA A 80 4.31 8.67 -10.61
C ALA A 80 3.44 9.71 -9.87
N ARG A 81 3.98 10.90 -9.62
CA ARG A 81 3.26 11.99 -8.97
C ARG A 81 2.05 12.44 -9.81
N ASP A 82 2.28 12.69 -11.09
CA ASP A 82 1.24 13.19 -11.99
C ASP A 82 0.18 12.11 -12.22
N ALA A 83 0.58 10.84 -12.35
CA ALA A 83 -0.34 9.71 -12.44
C ALA A 83 -1.30 9.62 -11.24
N ILE A 84 -0.79 9.79 -10.01
CA ILE A 84 -1.63 9.78 -8.79
C ILE A 84 -2.61 10.95 -8.78
N LEU A 85 -2.15 12.14 -9.19
CA LEU A 85 -3.01 13.33 -9.26
C LEU A 85 -4.09 13.19 -10.34
N THR A 86 -3.75 12.56 -11.47
CA THR A 86 -4.64 12.34 -12.62
C THR A 86 -5.60 11.15 -12.41
N SER A 87 -5.29 10.19 -11.52
CA SER A 87 -6.09 8.95 -11.39
C SER A 87 -7.58 9.19 -11.17
N LYS A 88 -7.98 10.19 -10.36
CA LYS A 88 -9.40 10.54 -10.16
C LYS A 88 -10.17 10.84 -11.45
N LYS A 89 -9.50 11.30 -12.53
CA LYS A 89 -10.14 11.56 -13.82
C LYS A 89 -10.48 10.27 -14.57
N LYS A 90 -9.76 9.17 -14.32
CA LYS A 90 -9.92 7.90 -15.04
C LYS A 90 -10.91 6.95 -14.38
N ASP A 91 -11.11 7.09 -13.07
CA ASP A 91 -12.06 6.27 -12.31
C ASP A 91 -13.54 6.60 -12.65
N CYS A 92 -13.81 7.74 -13.31
CA CYS A 92 -15.16 8.13 -13.76
C CYS A 92 -15.62 7.40 -15.05
N CYS A 93 -14.80 6.54 -15.65
CA CYS A 93 -15.14 5.81 -16.88
C CYS A 93 -15.25 4.29 -16.66
N PHE A 94 -15.44 3.85 -15.42
CA PHE A 94 -15.71 2.45 -15.08
C PHE A 94 -17.15 2.22 -14.58
N LEU A 95 -18.04 3.19 -14.82
CA LEU A 95 -19.48 3.08 -14.61
C LEU A 95 -20.23 3.43 -15.89
#